data_AF-A0A9C7PLX8-F1
#
_entry.id   AF-A0A9C7PLX8-F1
#
_cell.length_a   1.000
_cell.length_b   1.000
_cell.length_c   1.000
_cell.angle_alpha   90.00
_cell.angle_beta   90.00
_cell.angle_gamma   90.00
#
_symmetry.space_group_name_H-M   'P 1'
#
loop_
_entity.id
_entity.type
_entity.pdbx_description
1 polymer ?
#
loop_
_entity_poly.entity_id
_entity_poly.type
_entity_poly.pdbx_seq_one_letter_code
_entity_poly.pdbx_strand_id
1 'polypeptide(L)' 'MEVAHSLQEMKTICRCGNKAIFNARLGEQGIIREGEQVMIDGESARYEALCARCYLEAEGG' A
#
# COMPACT_ATOMS: atom_id res chain seq x y z
N MET A 1 -3.22 5.84 -18.42
CA MET A 1 -1.99 5.05 -18.59
C MET A 1 -1.85 4.68 -20.08
N GLU A 2 -2.29 5.57 -20.97
CA GLU A 2 -2.77 5.19 -22.31
C GLU A 2 -1.76 5.49 -23.42
N VAL A 3 -0.65 6.16 -23.11
CA VAL A 3 0.35 6.64 -24.10
C VAL A 3 1.70 5.91 -23.96
N ALA A 4 1.80 4.94 -23.04
CA ALA A 4 3.03 4.18 -22.84
C ALA A 4 3.18 3.07 -23.89
N HIS A 5 4.38 2.90 -24.45
CA HIS A 5 4.69 1.80 -25.38
C HIS A 5 4.72 0.42 -24.69
N SER A 6 5.11 0.39 -23.42
CA SER A 6 5.10 -0.80 -22.59
C SER A 6 4.79 -0.44 -21.14
N LEU A 7 4.20 -1.39 -20.42
CA LEU A 7 3.90 -1.29 -19.00
C LEU A 7 4.43 -2.55 -18.32
N GLN A 8 5.16 -2.36 -17.23
CA GLN A 8 5.67 -3.46 -16.42
C GLN A 8 5.34 -3.19 -14.95
N GLU A 9 4.65 -4.14 -14.34
CA GLU A 9 4.33 -4.10 -12.92
C GLU A 9 5.56 -4.52 -12.10
N MET A 10 5.99 -3.66 -11.19
CA MET A 10 6.96 -4.02 -10.15
C MET A 10 6.24 -4.84 -9.09
N LYS A 11 6.69 -6.08 -8.89
CA LYS A 11 6.05 -7.01 -7.96
C LYS A 11 6.66 -6.87 -6.57
N THR A 12 5.80 -6.76 -5.57
CA THR A 12 6.15 -6.95 -4.16
C THR A 12 5.28 -8.07 -3.59
N ILE A 13 5.70 -8.66 -2.48
CA ILE A 13 4.99 -9.75 -1.82
C ILE A 13 4.35 -9.23 -0.54
N CYS A 14 3.05 -9.47 -0.40
CA CYS A 14 2.31 -9.22 0.84
C CYS A 14 2.80 -10.18 1.92
N ARG A 15 2.68 -9.81 3.20
CA ARG A 15 2.98 -10.71 4.34
C ARG A 15 2.30 -12.08 4.26
N CYS A 16 1.15 -12.18 3.58
CA CYS A 16 0.42 -13.44 3.38
C CYS A 16 0.94 -14.28 2.19
N GLY A 17 2.01 -13.87 1.52
CA GLY A 17 2.62 -14.55 0.36
C GLY A 17 2.01 -14.22 -1.00
N ASN A 18 0.85 -13.55 -1.05
CA ASN A 18 0.23 -13.14 -2.32
C ASN A 18 0.88 -11.89 -2.91
N LYS A 19 0.72 -11.69 -4.22
CA LYS A 19 1.17 -10.46 -4.90
C LYS A 19 0.54 -9.23 -4.24
N ALA A 20 1.39 -8.31 -3.77
CA ALA A 20 0.94 -7.02 -3.26
C ALA A 20 0.63 -6.08 -4.43
N ILE A 21 -0.52 -5.41 -4.35
CA ILE A 21 -0.95 -4.41 -5.34
C ILE A 21 -1.42 -3.10 -4.66
N PHE A 22 -1.39 -3.04 -3.33
CA PHE A 22 -1.69 -1.87 -2.52
C PHE A 22 -0.47 -1.46 -1.69
N ASN A 23 -0.31 -0.17 -1.45
CA ASN A 23 0.63 0.38 -0.48
C ASN A 23 -0.17 1.14 0.58
N ALA A 24 -0.20 0.62 1.79
CA ALA A 24 -0.99 1.17 2.89
C ALA A 24 -0.11 2.02 3.80
N ARG A 25 -0.56 3.24 4.12
CA ARG A 25 0.03 4.05 5.17
C ARG A 25 -0.46 3.57 6.54
N LEU A 26 0.46 3.29 7.45
CA LEU A 26 0.19 2.81 8.80
C LEU A 26 0.42 3.92 9.83
N GLY A 27 -0.60 4.18 10.64
CA GLY A 27 -0.52 4.95 11.87
C GLY A 27 -0.57 4.05 13.10
N GLU A 28 -0.65 4.65 14.29
CA GLU A 28 -0.69 3.89 15.55
C GLU A 28 -1.92 2.98 15.67
N GLN A 29 -3.03 3.33 15.00
CA GLN A 29 -4.32 2.64 15.09
C GLN A 29 -4.62 1.76 13.86
N GLY A 30 -3.67 1.59 12.93
CA GLY A 30 -3.86 0.84 11.69
C GLY A 30 -3.75 1.71 10.44
N ILE A 31 -4.51 1.39 9.40
CA ILE A 31 -4.40 2.06 8.10
C ILE A 31 -4.97 3.49 8.18
N ILE A 32 -4.18 4.46 7.73
CA ILE A 32 -4.59 5.86 7.60
C ILE A 32 -5.21 6.08 6.21
N ARG A 33 -6.41 6.66 6.14
CA ARG A 33 -7.08 7.00 4.87
C ARG A 33 -7.32 8.48 4.62
N GLU A 34 -7.22 9.30 5.67
CA GLU A 34 -7.41 10.74 5.60
C GLU A 34 -6.10 11.47 5.92
N GLY A 35 -6.03 12.74 5.57
CA GLY A 35 -4.85 13.59 5.73
C GLY A 35 -4.05 13.77 4.44
N GLU A 36 -2.87 14.36 4.57
CA GLU A 36 -2.02 14.72 3.43
C GLU A 36 -1.65 13.52 2.57
N GLN A 37 -1.76 13.66 1.25
CA GLN A 37 -1.42 12.60 0.30
C GLN A 37 0.09 12.46 0.11
N VAL A 38 0.82 13.56 0.24
CA VAL A 38 2.28 13.59 0.17
C VAL A 38 2.82 13.55 1.59
N MET A 39 3.46 12.44 1.94
CA MET A 39 4.10 12.29 3.23
C MET A 39 5.41 11.54 3.03
N ILE A 40 6.49 12.30 3.12
CA ILE A 40 7.86 11.81 2.96
C ILE A 40 8.57 12.18 4.26
N ASP A 41 8.42 11.35 5.28
CA ASP A 41 9.11 11.56 6.54
C ASP A 41 10.05 10.40 6.80
N GLY A 42 11.29 10.72 7.19
CA GLY A 42 12.39 9.76 7.29
C GLY A 42 12.10 8.52 8.16
N GLU A 43 11.41 8.67 9.31
CA GLU A 43 11.11 7.57 10.24
C GLU A 43 9.67 7.50 10.76
N SER A 44 8.88 8.58 10.67
CA SER A 44 7.52 8.61 11.23
C SER A 44 6.46 7.99 10.30
N ALA A 45 6.65 8.09 8.98
CA ALA A 45 5.73 7.51 8.02
C ALA A 45 6.06 6.04 7.77
N ARG A 46 5.14 5.14 8.15
CA ARG A 46 5.27 3.69 7.90
C ARG A 46 4.35 3.27 6.77
N TYR A 47 4.90 2.50 5.85
CA TYR A 47 4.16 1.94 4.71
C TYR A 47 4.32 0.42 4.65
N GLU A 48 3.24 -0.27 4.31
CA GLU A 48 3.24 -1.73 4.11
C GLU A 48 2.63 -2.09 2.75
N ALA A 49 3.27 -3.02 2.03
CA ALA A 49 2.76 -3.55 0.78
C ALA A 49 1.77 -4.70 1.04
N LEU A 50 0.52 -4.55 0.55
CA LEU A 50 -0.57 -5.48 0.83
C LEU A 50 -1.22 -6.02 -0.46
N CYS A 51 -1.70 -7.26 -0.39
CA CYS A 51 -2.63 -7.79 -1.40
C CYS A 51 -4.05 -7.26 -1.13
N ALA A 52 -4.95 -7.33 -2.12
CA ALA A 52 -6.32 -6.83 -1.99
C ALA A 52 -7.05 -7.38 -0.75
N ARG A 53 -6.93 -8.69 -0.51
CA ARG A 53 -7.57 -9.34 0.65
C ARG A 53 -7.06 -8.78 1.98
N CYS A 54 -5.74 -8.75 2.18
CA CYS A 54 -5.17 -8.29 3.46
C CYS A 54 -5.33 -6.79 3.68
N TYR A 55 -5.42 -6.00 2.60
CA TYR A 55 -5.79 -4.59 2.69
C TYR A 55 -7.21 -4.45 3.24
N LEU A 56 -8.21 -5.11 2.63
CA LEU A 56 -9.60 -5.07 3.10
C LEU A 56 -9.77 -5.63 4.53
N GLU A 57 -9.07 -6.71 4.88
CA GLU A 57 -9.10 -7.28 6.24
C GLU A 57 -8.51 -6.32 7.28
N ALA A 58 -7.38 -5.68 6.96
CA ALA A 58 -6.75 -4.70 7.85
C ALA A 58 -7.59 -3.41 8.01
N GLU A 59 -8.50 -3.17 7.08
CA GLU A 59 -9.48 -2.09 7.13
C GLU A 59 -10.68 -2.40 8.02
N GLY A 60 -10.76 -3.61 8.59
CA GLY A 60 -11.91 -4.06 9.36
C GLY A 60 -13.10 -4.45 8.49
N GLY A 61 -12.82 -4.97 7.27
CA GLY A 61 -13.83 -5.47 6.34
C GLY A 61 -14.83 -6.44 6.94
#